data_AF-G4HFN7-F1
#
_entry.id   AF-G4HFN7-F1
#
_cell.length_a   1.000
_cell.length_b   1.000
_cell.length_c   1.000
_cell.angle_alpha   90.00
_cell.angle_beta   90.00
_cell.angle_gamma   90.00
#
_symmetry.space_group_name_H-M   'P 1'
#
loop_
_entity.id
_entity.type
_entity.pdbx_description
1 polymer ?
#
loop_
_entity_poly.entity_id
_entity_poly.type
_entity_poly.pdbx_seq_one_letter_code
_entity_poly.pdbx_strand_id
1 'polypeptide(L)'
;MLKYSTYRSIYENIPTETDSDSEAWIHQIKSKIVSLPLTKLLIILLIVVFGWTGAYSVFAGGTEEPTGEKLVIVQSGDSLWKIASVHKPENVDIRVYIDTIRRNNGLKGPDIQAGDVLSLPVW
;
A
#
# COMPACT_ATOMS: atom_id res chain seq x y z
N MET A 1 37.05 -60.82 -10.55
CA MET A 1 37.02 -59.96 -11.75
C MET A 1 36.19 -58.73 -11.41
N LEU A 2 36.83 -57.61 -11.08
CA LEU A 2 36.13 -56.40 -10.63
C LEU A 2 35.69 -55.56 -11.84
N LYS A 3 34.43 -55.15 -11.84
CA LYS A 3 33.82 -54.29 -12.85
C LYS A 3 34.24 -52.84 -12.57
N TYR A 4 34.94 -52.21 -13.51
CA TYR A 4 35.23 -50.78 -13.47
C TYR A 4 33.99 -50.00 -13.90
N SER A 5 33.25 -49.44 -12.95
CA SER A 5 32.24 -48.41 -13.24
C SER A 5 32.91 -47.04 -13.25
N THR A 6 33.14 -46.51 -14.44
CA THR A 6 33.76 -45.19 -14.65
C THR A 6 32.87 -44.08 -14.10
N TYR A 7 33.32 -43.43 -13.03
CA TYR A 7 32.66 -42.33 -12.30
C TYR A 7 32.84 -40.97 -13.02
N ARG A 8 32.54 -40.87 -14.32
CA ARG A 8 32.83 -39.65 -15.13
C ARG A 8 31.59 -38.97 -15.72
N SER A 9 30.38 -39.19 -15.20
CA SER A 9 29.17 -38.63 -15.82
C SER A 9 28.47 -37.51 -15.04
N ILE A 10 29.04 -37.00 -13.94
CA ILE A 10 28.36 -35.98 -13.10
C ILE A 10 29.01 -34.59 -13.22
N TYR A 11 30.17 -34.46 -13.88
CA TYR A 11 30.89 -33.19 -13.98
C TYR A 11 31.12 -32.69 -15.42
N GLU A 12 30.66 -33.39 -16.46
CA GLU A 12 30.96 -33.04 -17.86
C GLU A 12 29.90 -32.14 -18.51
N ASN A 13 29.07 -31.45 -17.73
CA ASN A 13 28.12 -30.46 -18.24
C ASN A 13 27.51 -29.61 -17.12
N ILE A 14 28.28 -28.65 -16.60
CA ILE A 14 27.65 -27.41 -16.12
C ILE A 14 27.59 -26.52 -17.35
N PRO A 15 26.41 -26.28 -17.96
CA PRO A 15 26.30 -25.22 -18.95
C PRO A 15 26.70 -23.94 -18.21
N THR A 16 27.82 -23.35 -18.58
CA THR A 16 28.05 -21.94 -18.27
C THR A 16 26.95 -21.20 -19.03
N GLU A 17 25.91 -20.78 -18.30
CA GLU A 17 24.91 -19.83 -18.81
C GLU A 17 25.69 -18.68 -19.42
N THR A 18 25.73 -18.70 -20.73
CA THR A 18 26.58 -17.82 -21.51
C THR A 18 25.80 -16.51 -21.56
N ASP A 19 26.38 -15.45 -20.98
CA ASP A 19 25.97 -14.05 -21.14
C ASP A 19 25.86 -13.59 -22.62
N SER A 20 26.00 -14.49 -23.60
CA SER A 20 25.85 -14.18 -25.03
C SER A 20 24.41 -13.90 -25.42
N ASP A 21 23.45 -14.60 -24.80
CA ASP A 21 22.04 -14.47 -25.18
C ASP A 21 21.47 -13.14 -24.65
N SER A 22 21.92 -12.70 -23.48
CA SER A 22 21.61 -11.39 -22.91
C SER A 22 22.26 -10.26 -23.72
N GLU A 23 23.54 -10.36 -24.08
CA GLU A 23 24.24 -9.35 -24.89
C GLU A 23 23.67 -9.23 -26.32
N ALA A 24 23.35 -10.35 -26.98
CA ALA A 24 22.75 -10.35 -28.31
C ALA A 24 21.32 -9.76 -28.31
N TRP A 25 20.57 -9.96 -27.23
CA TRP A 25 19.25 -9.37 -27.04
C TRP A 25 19.34 -7.86 -26.77
N ILE A 26 20.29 -7.43 -25.93
CA ILE A 26 20.53 -6.01 -25.61
C ILE A 26 20.95 -5.22 -26.86
N HIS A 27 21.79 -5.79 -27.74
CA HIS A 27 22.20 -5.15 -28.99
C HIS A 27 21.05 -4.95 -29.98
N GLN A 28 20.13 -5.94 -30.08
CA GLN A 28 18.94 -5.84 -30.93
C GLN A 28 17.91 -4.84 -30.38
N ILE A 29 17.84 -4.68 -29.06
CA ILE A 29 16.98 -3.69 -28.39
C ILE A 29 17.53 -2.27 -28.56
N LYS A 30 18.85 -2.08 -28.40
CA LYS A 30 19.50 -0.77 -28.53
C LYS A 30 19.22 -0.10 -29.88
N SER A 31 19.23 -0.86 -30.98
CA SER A 31 19.01 -0.29 -32.32
C SER A 31 17.58 0.23 -32.53
N LYS A 32 16.59 -0.44 -31.93
CA LYS A 32 15.18 -0.02 -32.01
C LYS A 32 14.88 1.17 -31.11
N ILE A 33 15.44 1.23 -29.90
CA ILE A 33 15.19 2.30 -28.92
C ILE A 33 15.79 3.65 -29.37
N VAL A 34 16.99 3.65 -29.95
CA VAL A 34 17.67 4.89 -30.41
C VAL A 34 16.98 5.51 -31.64
N SER A 35 16.23 4.70 -32.39
CA SER A 35 15.51 5.14 -33.60
C SER A 35 14.09 5.67 -33.34
N LEU A 36 13.61 5.67 -32.09
CA LEU A 36 12.26 6.12 -31.78
C LEU A 36 12.17 7.65 -31.95
N PRO A 37 11.24 8.18 -32.77
CA PRO A 37 11.06 9.61 -32.86
C PRO A 37 10.57 10.14 -31.51
N LEU A 38 11.09 11.31 -31.11
CA LEU A 38 10.79 11.97 -29.83
C LEU A 38 9.28 12.07 -29.54
N THR A 39 8.46 12.16 -30.60
CA THR A 39 6.99 12.17 -30.53
C THR A 39 6.40 10.89 -29.92
N LYS A 40 6.94 9.71 -30.26
CA LYS A 40 6.47 8.43 -29.68
C LYS A 40 6.86 8.29 -28.21
N LEU A 41 8.03 8.78 -27.83
CA LEU A 41 8.45 8.82 -26.41
C LEU A 41 7.52 9.72 -25.58
N LEU A 42 7.13 10.88 -26.13
CA LEU A 42 6.23 11.81 -25.47
C LEU A 42 4.83 11.21 -25.26
N ILE A 43 4.31 10.47 -26.24
CA ILE A 43 3.00 9.79 -26.12
C ILE A 43 3.04 8.69 -25.06
N ILE A 44 4.10 7.89 -25.00
CA ILE A 44 4.25 6.82 -23.99
C ILE A 44 4.37 7.42 -22.59
N LEU A 45 5.17 8.47 -22.43
CA LEU A 45 5.29 9.21 -21.17
C LEU A 45 3.92 9.73 -20.70
N LEU A 46 3.15 10.32 -21.62
CA LEU A 46 1.81 10.82 -21.33
C LEU A 46 0.90 9.67 -20.84
N ILE A 47 0.86 8.54 -21.53
CA ILE A 47 0.05 7.37 -21.13
C ILE A 47 0.45 6.87 -19.73
N VAL A 48 1.75 6.86 -19.41
CA VAL A 48 2.24 6.44 -18.08
C VAL A 48 1.82 7.42 -16.98
N VAL A 49 1.91 8.73 -17.23
CA VAL A 49 1.47 9.77 -16.27
C VAL A 49 -0.02 9.69 -16.01
N PHE A 50 -0.84 9.58 -17.07
CA PHE A 50 -2.29 9.46 -16.94
C PHE A 50 -2.71 8.11 -16.32
N GLY A 51 -2.00 7.03 -16.62
CA GLY A 51 -2.23 5.72 -16.02
C GLY A 51 -1.92 5.67 -14.53
N TRP A 52 -0.94 6.44 -14.06
CA TRP A 52 -0.59 6.52 -12.63
C TRP A 52 -1.64 7.26 -11.79
N THR A 53 -2.34 8.25 -12.38
CA THR A 53 -3.40 9.02 -11.70
C THR A 53 -4.62 8.17 -11.32
N GLY A 54 -4.87 7.05 -12.02
CA GLY A 54 -6.01 6.18 -11.72
C GLY A 54 -5.85 5.32 -10.46
N ALA A 55 -4.61 4.98 -10.08
CA ALA A 55 -4.36 4.03 -8.99
C ALA A 55 -4.48 4.64 -7.58
N TYR A 56 -4.42 5.97 -7.43
CA TYR A 56 -4.49 6.60 -6.10
C TYR A 56 -5.90 6.75 -5.55
N SER A 57 -6.94 6.76 -6.41
CA SER A 57 -8.33 7.02 -5.97
C SER A 57 -9.10 5.78 -5.53
N VAL A 58 -8.68 4.59 -5.97
CA VAL A 58 -9.41 3.33 -5.71
C VAL A 58 -9.04 2.63 -4.41
N PHE A 59 -7.93 3.00 -3.77
CA PHE A 59 -7.51 2.41 -2.49
C PHE A 59 -8.11 3.09 -1.25
N ALA A 60 -8.99 4.07 -1.42
CA ALA A 60 -9.81 4.63 -0.34
C ALA A 60 -11.13 3.86 -0.10
N GLY A 61 -11.45 2.86 -0.93
CA GLY A 61 -12.74 2.15 -0.92
C GLY A 61 -12.80 0.92 -0.02
N GLY A 62 -12.39 1.04 1.25
CA GLY A 62 -12.42 -0.09 2.21
C GLY A 62 -12.94 0.26 3.60
N THR A 63 -13.24 1.52 3.86
CA THR A 63 -13.82 1.96 5.13
C THR A 63 -15.13 2.64 4.82
N GLU A 64 -16.22 2.07 5.32
CA GLU A 64 -17.54 2.69 5.35
C GLU A 64 -17.35 4.17 5.72
N GLU A 65 -17.64 5.08 4.79
CA GLU A 65 -17.53 6.51 5.08
C GLU A 65 -18.54 6.83 6.20
N PRO A 66 -18.14 7.58 7.24
CA PRO A 66 -19.09 7.98 8.27
C PRO A 66 -20.28 8.70 7.63
N THR A 67 -21.49 8.17 7.82
CA THR A 67 -22.75 8.79 7.38
C THR A 67 -22.91 10.19 7.98
N GLY A 68 -22.24 10.49 9.10
CA GLY A 68 -22.12 11.85 9.62
C GLY A 68 -21.16 11.98 10.81
N GLU A 69 -21.08 13.20 11.31
CA GLU A 69 -20.27 13.56 12.49
C GLU A 69 -21.17 14.04 13.63
N LYS A 70 -20.99 13.48 14.82
CA LYS A 70 -21.66 13.91 16.05
C LYS A 70 -20.68 14.67 16.94
N LEU A 71 -21.00 15.92 17.25
CA LEU A 71 -20.21 16.74 18.17
C LEU A 71 -20.59 16.43 19.62
N VAL A 72 -19.60 16.09 20.44
CA VAL A 72 -19.77 15.83 21.88
C VAL A 72 -18.81 16.71 22.67
N ILE A 73 -19.35 17.41 23.67
CA ILE A 73 -18.56 18.24 24.59
C ILE A 73 -18.08 17.35 25.73
N VAL A 74 -16.77 17.33 25.98
CA VAL A 74 -16.16 16.55 27.06
C VAL A 74 -16.48 17.19 28.41
N GLN A 75 -17.01 16.40 29.35
CA GLN A 75 -17.26 16.85 30.72
C GLN A 75 -16.14 16.39 31.68
N SER A 76 -16.02 17.07 32.82
CA SER A 76 -15.06 16.66 33.85
C SER A 76 -15.36 15.25 34.35
N GLY A 77 -14.35 14.38 34.27
CA GLY A 77 -14.46 12.96 34.66
C GLY A 77 -14.82 12.03 33.51
N ASP A 78 -15.03 12.55 32.30
CA ASP A 78 -15.10 11.71 31.11
C ASP A 78 -13.71 11.28 30.65
N SER A 79 -13.67 10.10 30.03
CA SER A 79 -12.50 9.58 29.35
C SER A 79 -12.89 9.27 27.91
N LEU A 80 -11.89 9.28 27.02
CA LEU A 80 -12.10 8.93 25.62
C LEU A 80 -12.73 7.54 25.48
N TRP A 81 -12.34 6.61 26.36
CA TRP A 81 -12.92 5.28 26.44
C TRP A 81 -14.41 5.29 26.79
N LYS A 82 -14.81 6.07 27.80
CA LYS A 82 -16.22 6.17 28.22
C LYS A 82 -17.08 6.78 27.13
N ILE A 83 -16.62 7.87 26.51
CA ILE A 83 -17.34 8.53 25.40
C ILE A 83 -17.48 7.57 24.21
N ALA A 84 -16.38 6.89 23.84
CA ALA A 84 -16.38 5.90 22.78
C ALA A 84 -17.34 4.74 23.08
N SER A 85 -17.34 4.21 24.31
CA SER A 85 -18.21 3.08 24.69
C SER A 85 -19.71 3.37 24.56
N VAL A 86 -20.11 4.63 24.73
CA VAL A 86 -21.51 5.06 24.63
C VAL A 86 -21.95 5.31 23.18
N HIS A 87 -21.03 5.74 22.31
CA HIS A 87 -21.34 6.17 20.95
C HIS A 87 -20.94 5.18 19.86
N LYS A 88 -20.26 4.10 20.26
CA LYS A 88 -19.73 3.09 19.37
C LYS A 88 -20.88 2.29 18.70
N PRO A 89 -20.78 1.99 17.39
CA PRO A 89 -21.69 1.07 16.71
C PRO A 89 -21.41 -0.39 17.12
N GLU A 90 -22.43 -1.25 17.06
CA GLU A 90 -22.39 -2.63 17.54
C GLU A 90 -21.33 -3.50 16.82
N ASN A 91 -21.06 -3.21 15.54
CA ASN A 91 -20.22 -4.02 14.65
C ASN A 91 -18.71 -3.65 14.63
N VAL A 92 -18.29 -2.55 15.25
CA VAL A 92 -16.88 -2.10 15.22
C VAL A 92 -16.10 -2.70 16.42
N ASP A 93 -14.79 -2.47 16.57
CA ASP A 93 -14.07 -2.67 17.86
C ASP A 93 -13.93 -1.31 18.57
N ILE A 94 -14.07 -1.26 19.89
CA ILE A 94 -13.88 -0.01 20.66
C ILE A 94 -12.49 0.60 20.46
N ARG A 95 -11.46 -0.21 20.28
CA ARG A 95 -10.09 0.26 20.03
C ARG A 95 -9.97 0.95 18.67
N VAL A 96 -10.62 0.38 17.65
CA VAL A 96 -10.67 0.97 16.31
C VAL A 96 -11.48 2.26 16.34
N TYR A 97 -12.59 2.28 17.07
CA TYR A 97 -13.40 3.48 17.22
C TYR A 97 -12.64 4.62 17.92
N ILE A 98 -11.93 4.32 19.02
CA ILE A 98 -11.07 5.29 19.72
C ILE A 98 -9.97 5.84 18.80
N ASP A 99 -9.32 4.97 18.00
CA ASP A 99 -8.31 5.43 17.05
C ASP A 99 -8.90 6.34 15.97
N THR A 100 -10.11 6.03 15.51
CA THR A 100 -10.81 6.86 14.52
C THR A 100 -11.15 8.23 15.11
N ILE A 101 -11.71 8.29 16.32
CA ILE A 101 -11.98 9.55 17.02
C ILE A 101 -10.69 10.35 17.19
N ARG A 102 -9.60 9.69 17.59
CA ARG A 102 -8.29 10.33 17.78
C ARG A 102 -7.79 10.97 16.49
N ARG A 103 -7.86 10.24 15.37
CA ARG A 103 -7.42 10.73 14.06
C ARG A 103 -8.29 11.89 13.57
N ASN A 104 -9.62 11.77 13.67
CA ASN A 104 -10.55 12.81 13.23
C ASN A 104 -10.37 14.11 14.02
N ASN A 105 -10.02 14.02 15.32
CA ASN A 105 -9.85 15.19 16.18
C ASN A 105 -8.38 15.64 16.34
N GLY A 106 -7.43 15.03 15.62
CA GLY A 106 -6.00 15.39 15.69
C GLY A 106 -5.37 15.17 17.07
N LEU A 107 -5.94 14.29 17.89
CA LEU A 107 -5.47 14.01 19.25
C LEU A 107 -4.17 13.20 19.22
N LYS A 108 -3.17 13.60 20.00
CA LYS A 108 -1.86 12.91 20.06
C LYS A 108 -1.87 11.66 20.95
N GLY A 109 -2.88 11.54 21.81
CA GLY A 109 -3.00 10.47 22.80
C GLY A 109 -4.45 10.28 23.24
N PRO A 110 -4.68 9.48 24.31
CA PRO A 110 -6.00 9.27 24.88
C PRO A 110 -6.45 10.41 25.81
N ASP A 111 -5.57 11.37 26.10
CA ASP A 111 -5.85 12.48 27.00
C ASP A 111 -6.80 13.47 26.33
N ILE A 112 -7.90 13.76 27.03
CA ILE A 112 -8.91 14.74 26.66
C ILE A 112 -9.16 15.66 27.84
N GLN A 113 -9.47 16.92 27.59
CA GLN A 113 -9.73 17.92 28.62
C GLN A 113 -11.21 18.27 28.66
N ALA A 114 -11.71 18.62 29.85
CA ALA A 114 -13.07 19.11 29.99
C ALA A 114 -13.24 20.42 29.19
N GLY A 115 -14.32 20.50 28.41
CA GLY A 115 -14.58 21.59 27.49
C GLY A 115 -14.12 21.34 26.05
N ASP A 116 -13.34 20.29 25.79
CA ASP A 116 -12.99 19.89 24.42
C ASP A 116 -14.25 19.47 23.65
N VAL A 117 -14.30 19.81 22.37
CA VAL A 117 -15.36 19.37 21.45
C VAL A 117 -14.80 18.26 20.58
N LEU A 118 -15.33 17.05 20.73
CA LEU A 118 -14.94 15.88 19.96
C LEU A 118 -15.94 15.63 18.84
N SER A 119 -15.45 15.54 17.61
CA SER A 119 -16.19 15.01 16.47
C SER A 119 -16.11 13.49 16.44
N LEU A 120 -17.25 12.85 16.66
CA LEU A 120 -17.38 11.39 16.65
C LEU A 120 -17.97 10.93 15.31
N PRO A 121 -17.30 10.01 14.59
CA PRO A 121 -17.89 9.43 13.39
C PRO A 121 -19.10 8.57 13.75
N VAL A 122 -20.15 8.69 12.94
CA VAL A 122 -21.38 7.90 13.00
C VAL A 122 -21.54 7.20 11.65
N TRP A 123 -21.82 5.89 11.68
CA TRP A 123 -22.10 5.08 10.49
C TRP A 123 -23.58 4.72 10.44
#